data_AF-A0A6P1XX59-F1
#
_entry.id   AF-A0A6P1XX59-F1
#
_cell.length_a   1.000
_cell.length_b   1.000
_cell.length_c   1.000
_cell.angle_alpha   90.00
_cell.angle_beta   90.00
_cell.angle_gamma   90.00
#
_symmetry.space_group_name_H-M   'P 1'
#
loop_
_entity.id
_entity.type
_entity.pdbx_description
1 polymer ?
#
loop_
_entity_poly.entity_id
_entity_poly.type
_entity_poly.pdbx_seq_one_letter_code
_entity_poly.pdbx_strand_id
1 'polypeptide(L)'
;MGSLDFLSTDYQFKKYKNVYAGMLQGFYTIFRVDTNAKKCILTIGASKEADGEDMLALLQPRLCEIKKVKTRIDNATLILEYPIPALGNYKKTFNLLNDTVIPFLVENKYKSGGFIYGKNDGTIRLFQIGLQYLYLTEAERAEKEADLTAQKEKDKNTQENFLLGTLGVIGVALAGILLYVIVGKMNLYVWAIPVLLSAISYTVYKRLGKKLTVKAIVMILIVLGIALAAATVLEYGWRIYDAINEAPDIEHISFFDALKETPELIITEPDIAKLVKRDLLVNGGILILASIITIVSAYRQEVRFIKITRLD
;
A
#
# COMPACT_ATOMS: atom_id res chain seq x y z
N MET A 1 14.51 -17.91 -8.43
CA MET A 1 13.07 -17.83 -8.09
C MET A 1 12.47 -19.19 -8.39
N GLY A 2 11.92 -19.90 -7.40
CA GLY A 2 11.24 -21.17 -7.67
C GLY A 2 9.98 -20.93 -8.48
N SER A 3 9.69 -21.84 -9.42
CA SER A 3 8.56 -21.68 -10.32
C SER A 3 7.22 -21.91 -9.61
N LEU A 4 6.21 -21.13 -9.98
CA LEU A 4 4.81 -21.32 -9.58
C LEU A 4 4.06 -22.27 -10.53
N ASP A 5 4.73 -22.83 -11.54
CA ASP A 5 4.11 -23.69 -12.56
C ASP A 5 3.46 -24.94 -11.97
N PHE A 6 3.90 -25.38 -10.77
CA PHE A 6 3.31 -26.51 -10.05
C PHE A 6 1.81 -26.31 -9.76
N LEU A 7 1.35 -25.05 -9.60
CA LEU A 7 -0.07 -24.76 -9.41
C LEU A 7 -0.89 -25.15 -10.64
N SER A 8 -0.33 -24.98 -11.83
CA SER A 8 -0.97 -25.37 -13.08
C SER A 8 -0.78 -26.85 -13.40
N THR A 9 0.41 -27.42 -13.14
CA THR A 9 0.69 -28.83 -13.48
C THR A 9 0.08 -29.82 -12.50
N ASP A 10 0.19 -29.55 -11.20
CA ASP A 10 -0.16 -30.51 -10.15
C ASP A 10 -1.60 -30.30 -9.65
N TYR A 11 -2.07 -29.04 -9.68
CA TYR A 11 -3.37 -28.63 -9.14
C TYR A 11 -4.34 -28.09 -10.21
N GLN A 12 -3.94 -28.08 -11.49
CA GLN A 12 -4.75 -27.64 -12.62
C GLN A 12 -5.27 -26.19 -12.52
N PHE A 13 -4.61 -25.34 -11.75
CA PHE A 13 -4.98 -23.92 -11.66
C PHE A 13 -4.71 -23.23 -12.98
N LYS A 14 -5.67 -22.41 -13.42
CA LYS A 14 -5.50 -21.51 -14.56
C LYS A 14 -4.80 -20.23 -14.09
N LYS A 15 -3.84 -19.77 -14.90
CA LYS A 15 -3.10 -18.52 -14.64
C LYS A 15 -3.81 -17.34 -15.30
N TYR A 16 -4.14 -16.34 -14.50
CA TYR A 16 -4.74 -15.07 -14.93
C TYR A 16 -3.87 -13.90 -14.49
N LYS A 17 -3.04 -13.38 -15.40
CA LYS A 17 -2.03 -12.33 -15.11
C LYS A 17 -1.11 -12.74 -13.95
N ASN A 18 -1.36 -12.20 -12.75
CA ASN A 18 -0.54 -12.39 -11.54
C ASN A 18 -1.21 -13.31 -10.50
N VAL A 19 -2.24 -14.04 -10.89
CA VAL A 19 -3.06 -14.88 -10.01
C VAL A 19 -3.24 -16.26 -10.63
N TYR A 20 -3.26 -17.29 -9.79
CA TYR A 20 -3.63 -18.65 -10.14
C TYR A 20 -4.95 -18.98 -9.47
N ALA A 21 -5.91 -19.50 -10.22
CA ALA A 21 -7.23 -19.81 -9.69
C ALA A 21 -7.72 -21.15 -10.23
N GLY A 22 -8.39 -21.90 -9.36
CA GLY A 22 -8.95 -23.20 -9.69
C GLY A 22 -9.81 -23.74 -8.55
N MET A 23 -9.98 -25.06 -8.52
CA MET A 23 -10.72 -25.75 -7.48
C MET A 23 -9.83 -26.82 -6.85
N LEU A 24 -9.71 -26.80 -5.52
CA LEU A 24 -8.99 -27.81 -4.73
C LEU A 24 -10.01 -28.67 -3.98
N GLN A 25 -10.13 -29.94 -4.36
CA GLN A 25 -11.00 -30.91 -3.67
C GLN A 25 -12.43 -30.38 -3.41
N GLY A 26 -13.02 -29.69 -4.39
CA GLY A 26 -14.36 -29.10 -4.28
C GLY A 26 -14.41 -27.65 -3.76
N PHE A 27 -13.26 -27.06 -3.38
CA PHE A 27 -13.18 -25.69 -2.89
C PHE A 27 -12.59 -24.71 -3.92
N TYR A 28 -13.38 -23.70 -4.29
CA TYR A 28 -12.92 -22.60 -5.13
C TYR A 28 -11.78 -21.87 -4.45
N THR A 29 -10.62 -21.84 -5.12
CA THR A 29 -9.37 -21.38 -4.53
C THR A 29 -8.64 -20.42 -5.45
N ILE A 30 -8.08 -19.38 -4.86
CA ILE A 30 -7.27 -18.35 -5.53
C ILE A 30 -5.93 -18.24 -4.80
N PHE A 31 -4.84 -18.36 -5.55
CA PHE A 31 -3.49 -18.14 -5.08
C PHE A 31 -2.86 -16.92 -5.78
N ARG A 32 -2.29 -16.01 -4.99
CA ARG A 32 -1.55 -14.85 -5.54
C ARG A 32 -0.32 -14.51 -4.70
N VAL A 33 0.67 -13.94 -5.37
CA VAL A 33 1.87 -13.39 -4.71
C VAL A 33 1.77 -11.86 -4.73
N ASP A 34 1.72 -11.27 -3.54
CA ASP A 34 1.85 -9.83 -3.37
C ASP A 34 3.33 -9.48 -3.17
N THR A 35 3.96 -9.06 -4.26
CA THR A 35 5.39 -8.67 -4.27
C THR A 35 5.65 -7.42 -3.43
N ASN A 36 4.66 -6.52 -3.30
CA ASN A 36 4.80 -5.28 -2.54
C ASN A 36 4.78 -5.57 -1.03
N ALA A 37 3.81 -6.37 -0.59
CA ALA A 37 3.70 -6.82 0.80
C ALA A 37 4.70 -7.94 1.16
N LYS A 38 5.42 -8.49 0.17
CA LYS A 38 6.31 -9.66 0.30
C LYS A 38 5.61 -10.89 0.90
N LYS A 39 4.37 -11.14 0.48
CA LYS A 39 3.52 -12.23 0.99
C LYS A 39 2.88 -13.04 -0.12
N CYS A 40 2.59 -14.30 0.17
CA CYS A 40 1.65 -15.13 -0.56
C CYS A 40 0.28 -15.06 0.10
N ILE A 41 -0.77 -15.09 -0.71
CA ILE A 41 -2.16 -15.04 -0.27
C ILE A 41 -2.89 -16.20 -0.92
N LEU A 42 -3.48 -17.05 -0.08
CA LEU A 42 -4.37 -18.14 -0.47
C LEU A 42 -5.78 -17.82 0.02
N THR A 43 -6.72 -17.72 -0.91
CA THR A 43 -8.13 -17.44 -0.62
C THR A 43 -8.96 -18.64 -1.02
N ILE A 44 -9.73 -19.19 -0.09
CA ILE A 44 -10.54 -20.40 -0.27
C ILE A 44 -11.99 -20.05 0.08
N GLY A 45 -12.92 -20.30 -0.83
CA GLY A 45 -14.35 -20.15 -0.55
C GLY A 45 -14.79 -21.24 0.42
N ALA A 46 -15.20 -20.87 1.62
CA ALA A 46 -15.60 -21.79 2.69
C ALA A 46 -16.78 -21.19 3.46
N SER A 47 -17.92 -21.85 3.39
CA SER A 47 -19.16 -21.49 4.09
C SER A 47 -19.74 -22.70 4.81
N LYS A 48 -20.37 -22.43 5.96
CA LYS A 48 -21.13 -23.39 6.75
C LYS A 48 -22.37 -22.65 7.25
N GLU A 49 -23.51 -23.32 7.29
CA GLU A 49 -24.70 -22.77 7.93
C GLU A 49 -24.40 -22.55 9.42
N ALA A 50 -24.89 -21.43 9.97
CA ALA A 50 -24.45 -20.90 11.27
C ALA A 50 -24.58 -21.95 12.38
N ASP A 51 -23.44 -22.48 12.78
CA ASP A 51 -23.26 -23.28 13.98
C ASP A 51 -22.19 -22.52 14.78
N GLY A 52 -22.50 -22.15 16.03
CA GLY A 52 -21.82 -21.11 16.81
C GLY A 52 -20.34 -21.33 17.17
N GLU A 53 -19.62 -22.21 16.48
CA GLU A 53 -18.18 -22.45 16.65
C GLU A 53 -17.35 -21.54 15.72
N ASP A 54 -16.39 -20.84 16.31
CA ASP A 54 -15.47 -19.98 15.57
C ASP A 54 -14.48 -20.83 14.74
N MET A 55 -14.68 -20.83 13.42
CA MET A 55 -13.79 -21.48 12.44
C MET A 55 -12.31 -21.16 12.67
N LEU A 56 -11.98 -19.90 13.01
CA LEU A 56 -10.59 -19.49 13.23
C LEU A 56 -10.03 -20.14 14.49
N ALA A 57 -10.82 -20.21 15.56
CA ALA A 57 -10.42 -20.84 16.81
C ALA A 57 -10.10 -22.34 16.62
N LEU A 58 -10.85 -23.04 15.76
CA LEU A 58 -10.61 -24.46 15.46
C LEU A 58 -9.45 -24.70 14.49
N LEU A 59 -9.23 -23.80 13.54
CA LEU A 59 -8.19 -23.94 12.52
C LEU A 59 -6.81 -23.51 13.05
N GLN A 60 -6.75 -22.48 13.90
CA GLN A 60 -5.50 -21.87 14.35
C GLN A 60 -4.52 -22.86 15.02
N PRO A 61 -4.96 -23.80 15.89
CA PRO A 61 -4.08 -24.81 16.47
C PRO A 61 -3.40 -25.70 15.42
N ARG A 62 -4.09 -26.02 14.33
CA ARG A 62 -3.54 -26.85 13.23
C ARG A 62 -2.51 -26.07 12.38
N LEU A 63 -2.64 -24.75 12.33
CA LEU A 63 -1.73 -23.87 11.57
C LEU A 63 -0.49 -23.44 12.36
N CYS A 64 -0.42 -23.68 13.67
CA CYS A 64 0.74 -23.33 14.50
C CYS A 64 2.05 -23.95 14.00
N GLU A 65 1.98 -25.09 13.30
CA GLU A 65 3.13 -25.75 12.69
C GLU A 65 3.69 -24.99 11.47
N ILE A 66 2.89 -24.07 10.90
CA ILE A 66 3.25 -23.30 9.73
C ILE A 66 3.67 -21.87 10.16
N LYS A 67 4.97 -21.62 10.12
CA LYS A 67 5.55 -20.36 10.61
C LYS A 67 4.91 -19.13 9.93
N LYS A 68 4.40 -18.21 10.77
CA LYS A 68 3.97 -16.84 10.40
C LYS A 68 2.78 -16.78 9.43
N VAL A 69 1.91 -17.79 9.44
CA VAL A 69 0.62 -17.72 8.73
C VAL A 69 -0.34 -16.83 9.52
N LYS A 70 -0.97 -15.88 8.85
CA LYS A 70 -2.10 -15.11 9.37
C LYS A 70 -3.37 -15.56 8.68
N THR A 71 -4.40 -15.83 9.45
CA THR A 71 -5.71 -16.21 8.95
C THR A 71 -6.74 -15.14 9.25
N ARG A 72 -7.66 -14.93 8.32
CA ARG A 72 -8.87 -14.15 8.55
C ARG A 72 -10.02 -14.72 7.74
N ILE A 73 -11.22 -14.42 8.19
CA ILE A 73 -12.45 -14.70 7.45
C ILE A 73 -12.96 -13.37 6.92
N ASP A 74 -13.34 -13.37 5.64
CA ASP A 74 -14.01 -12.26 4.99
C ASP A 74 -15.17 -12.83 4.20
N ASN A 75 -16.39 -12.54 4.63
CA ASN A 75 -17.62 -13.13 4.12
C ASN A 75 -17.53 -14.68 4.10
N ALA A 76 -17.86 -15.33 2.98
CA ALA A 76 -17.77 -16.77 2.81
C ALA A 76 -16.37 -17.26 2.36
N THR A 77 -15.29 -16.57 2.77
CA THR A 77 -13.92 -16.94 2.40
C THR A 77 -12.99 -17.04 3.60
N LEU A 78 -12.14 -18.05 3.57
CA LEU A 78 -10.96 -18.16 4.40
C LEU A 78 -9.75 -17.61 3.64
N ILE A 79 -9.05 -16.64 4.24
CA ILE A 79 -7.86 -16.03 3.67
C ILE A 79 -6.66 -16.37 4.55
N LEU A 80 -5.65 -17.00 3.95
CA LEU A 80 -4.36 -17.31 4.56
C LEU A 80 -3.27 -16.44 3.93
N GLU A 81 -2.60 -15.63 4.75
CA GLU A 81 -1.46 -14.82 4.35
C GLU A 81 -0.19 -15.35 4.98
N TYR A 82 0.87 -15.55 4.20
CA TYR A 82 2.16 -16.03 4.69
C TYR A 82 3.32 -15.37 3.95
N PRO A 83 4.51 -15.23 4.56
CA PRO A 83 5.66 -14.60 3.91
C PRO A 83 6.11 -15.41 2.69
N ILE A 84 6.65 -14.74 1.68
CA ILE A 84 7.25 -15.42 0.52
C ILE A 84 8.33 -16.40 1.01
N PRO A 85 8.25 -17.70 0.67
CA PRO A 85 9.23 -18.69 1.11
C PRO A 85 10.66 -18.34 0.66
N ALA A 86 11.61 -18.47 1.57
CA ALA A 86 13.03 -18.33 1.25
C ALA A 86 13.43 -19.32 0.13
N LEU A 87 14.30 -18.89 -0.77
CA LEU A 87 14.75 -19.67 -1.94
C LEU A 87 13.63 -20.05 -2.94
N GLY A 88 12.41 -19.52 -2.77
CA GLY A 88 11.29 -19.76 -3.68
C GLY A 88 10.68 -21.15 -3.58
N ASN A 89 10.73 -21.79 -2.41
CA ASN A 89 10.13 -23.11 -2.18
C ASN A 89 8.59 -23.02 -2.00
N TYR A 90 7.90 -22.42 -2.97
CA TYR A 90 6.46 -22.17 -2.95
C TYR A 90 5.66 -23.46 -2.84
N LYS A 91 6.06 -24.51 -3.57
CA LYS A 91 5.37 -25.81 -3.59
C LYS A 91 5.31 -26.44 -2.20
N LYS A 92 6.43 -26.52 -1.47
CA LYS A 92 6.46 -27.13 -0.14
C LYS A 92 5.51 -26.44 0.84
N THR A 93 5.53 -25.11 0.88
CA THR A 93 4.64 -24.34 1.77
C THR A 93 3.18 -24.42 1.35
N PHE A 94 2.91 -24.37 0.04
CA PHE A 94 1.56 -24.53 -0.48
C PHE A 94 0.98 -25.91 -0.13
N ASN A 95 1.74 -26.99 -0.35
CA ASN A 95 1.32 -28.34 -0.03
C ASN A 95 1.01 -28.48 1.46
N LEU A 96 1.89 -28.00 2.34
CA LEU A 96 1.66 -28.04 3.80
C LEU A 96 0.36 -27.32 4.20
N LEU A 97 0.09 -26.15 3.61
CA LEU A 97 -1.16 -25.42 3.83
C LEU A 97 -2.37 -26.18 3.29
N ASN A 98 -2.28 -26.70 2.07
CA ASN A 98 -3.33 -27.50 1.45
C ASN A 98 -3.68 -28.73 2.31
N ASP A 99 -2.66 -29.45 2.75
CA ASP A 99 -2.78 -30.71 3.49
C ASP A 99 -3.25 -30.49 4.94
N THR A 100 -3.22 -29.24 5.43
CA THR A 100 -3.77 -28.87 6.73
C THR A 100 -5.19 -28.29 6.61
N VAL A 101 -5.38 -27.35 5.68
CA VAL A 101 -6.60 -26.55 5.59
C VAL A 101 -7.72 -27.31 4.89
N ILE A 102 -7.45 -27.97 3.77
CA ILE A 102 -8.51 -28.66 3.02
C ILE A 102 -9.12 -29.81 3.83
N PRO A 103 -8.34 -30.71 4.47
CA PRO A 103 -8.90 -31.74 5.33
C PRO A 103 -9.72 -31.16 6.48
N PHE A 104 -9.25 -30.07 7.12
CA PHE A 104 -10.03 -29.38 8.14
C PHE A 104 -11.39 -28.91 7.62
N LEU A 105 -11.45 -28.30 6.44
CA LEU A 105 -12.70 -27.83 5.84
C LEU A 105 -13.66 -29.00 5.57
N VAL A 106 -13.14 -30.11 5.07
CA VAL A 106 -13.92 -31.33 4.79
C VAL A 106 -14.45 -31.97 6.08
N GLU A 107 -13.57 -32.19 7.08
CA GLU A 107 -13.92 -32.76 8.39
C GLU A 107 -15.01 -31.96 9.10
N ASN A 108 -14.94 -30.63 9.01
CA ASN A 108 -15.88 -29.72 9.67
C ASN A 108 -17.09 -29.37 8.79
N LYS A 109 -17.28 -30.08 7.66
CA LYS A 109 -18.44 -29.98 6.77
C LYS A 109 -18.65 -28.60 6.13
N TYR A 110 -17.56 -27.87 5.89
CA TYR A 110 -17.62 -26.65 5.09
C TYR A 110 -17.91 -27.00 3.63
N LYS A 111 -18.63 -26.09 2.95
CA LYS A 111 -18.88 -26.15 1.52
C LYS A 111 -18.26 -24.94 0.84
N SER A 112 -18.05 -25.05 -0.47
CA SER A 112 -17.58 -23.93 -1.27
C SER A 112 -18.69 -23.38 -2.14
N GLY A 113 -18.63 -22.08 -2.39
CA GLY A 113 -19.57 -21.36 -3.23
C GLY A 113 -19.00 -20.00 -3.61
N GLY A 114 -19.90 -19.10 -4.01
CA GLY A 114 -19.60 -17.69 -4.20
C GLY A 114 -18.93 -17.08 -2.97
N PHE A 115 -17.98 -16.18 -3.18
CA PHE A 115 -17.11 -15.67 -2.11
C PHE A 115 -17.82 -14.68 -1.19
N ILE A 116 -19.03 -14.24 -1.52
CA ILE A 116 -19.81 -13.34 -0.66
C ILE A 116 -20.70 -14.15 0.28
N TYR A 117 -21.59 -14.98 -0.26
CA TYR A 117 -22.59 -15.67 0.56
C TYR A 117 -22.36 -17.17 0.68
N GLY A 118 -21.35 -17.71 0.00
CA GLY A 118 -21.04 -19.14 0.04
C GLY A 118 -22.07 -20.01 -0.66
N LYS A 119 -22.92 -19.40 -1.49
CA LYS A 119 -23.96 -20.10 -2.26
C LYS A 119 -23.38 -20.68 -3.54
N ASN A 120 -23.83 -21.86 -3.90
CA ASN A 120 -23.49 -22.49 -5.17
C ASN A 120 -24.78 -22.79 -5.94
N ASP A 121 -25.09 -21.94 -6.92
CA ASP A 121 -26.25 -22.05 -7.82
C ASP A 121 -25.87 -22.53 -9.23
N GLY A 122 -24.62 -22.99 -9.40
CA GLY A 122 -24.09 -23.43 -10.70
C GLY A 122 -23.58 -22.29 -11.60
N THR A 123 -23.73 -21.02 -11.21
CA THR A 123 -23.33 -19.86 -12.03
C THR A 123 -21.96 -19.27 -11.66
N ILE A 124 -21.23 -19.91 -10.74
CA ILE A 124 -19.98 -19.38 -10.21
C ILE A 124 -18.94 -19.18 -11.33
N ARG A 125 -18.39 -17.96 -11.38
CA ARG A 125 -17.34 -17.54 -12.30
C ARG A 125 -16.31 -16.68 -11.59
N LEU A 126 -15.10 -16.62 -12.14
CA LEU A 126 -14.01 -15.82 -11.61
C LEU A 126 -14.07 -14.40 -12.16
N PHE A 127 -14.12 -13.42 -11.26
CA PHE A 127 -14.13 -12.01 -11.61
C PHE A 127 -12.94 -11.27 -10.99
N GLN A 128 -12.37 -10.34 -11.76
CA GLN A 128 -11.49 -9.30 -11.27
C GLN A 128 -12.31 -8.04 -10.99
N ILE A 129 -12.26 -7.55 -9.74
CA ILE A 129 -12.88 -6.29 -9.31
C ILE A 129 -11.76 -5.41 -8.73
N GLY A 130 -11.26 -4.48 -9.54
CA GLY A 130 -10.10 -3.67 -9.17
C GLY A 130 -8.85 -4.54 -8.94
N LEU A 131 -8.35 -4.56 -7.70
CA LEU A 131 -7.21 -5.39 -7.28
C LEU A 131 -7.62 -6.71 -6.61
N GLN A 132 -8.92 -6.97 -6.49
CA GLN A 132 -9.47 -8.19 -5.89
C GLN A 132 -9.88 -9.18 -6.98
N TYR A 133 -9.78 -10.46 -6.63
CA TYR A 133 -10.18 -11.59 -7.45
C TYR A 133 -11.15 -12.41 -6.61
N LEU A 134 -12.35 -12.64 -7.13
CA LEU A 134 -13.43 -13.30 -6.39
C LEU A 134 -14.13 -14.29 -7.32
N TYR A 135 -14.42 -15.48 -6.81
CA TYR A 135 -15.43 -16.33 -7.43
C TYR A 135 -16.80 -15.83 -6.99
N LEU A 136 -17.66 -15.47 -7.93
CA LEU A 136 -18.99 -14.92 -7.65
C LEU A 136 -20.05 -15.67 -8.43
N THR A 137 -21.24 -15.82 -7.85
CA THR A 137 -22.44 -16.15 -8.63
C THR A 137 -22.88 -14.95 -9.47
N GLU A 138 -23.78 -15.17 -10.44
CA GLU A 138 -24.36 -14.05 -11.21
C GLU A 138 -25.11 -13.05 -10.32
N ALA A 139 -25.81 -13.54 -9.29
CA ALA A 139 -26.51 -12.68 -8.33
C ALA A 139 -25.53 -11.83 -7.50
N GLU A 140 -24.47 -12.44 -6.98
CA GLU A 140 -23.41 -11.73 -6.24
C GLU A 140 -22.68 -10.69 -7.11
N ARG A 141 -22.45 -11.03 -8.39
CA ARG A 141 -21.87 -10.10 -9.36
C ARG A 141 -22.82 -8.92 -9.59
N ALA A 142 -24.11 -9.16 -9.81
CA ALA A 142 -25.09 -8.10 -10.05
C ALA A 142 -25.20 -7.15 -8.84
N GLU A 143 -25.18 -7.69 -7.62
CA GLU A 143 -25.13 -6.91 -6.39
C GLU A 143 -23.87 -6.04 -6.34
N LYS A 144 -22.68 -6.61 -6.62
CA LYS A 144 -21.44 -5.84 -6.65
C LYS A 144 -21.41 -4.78 -7.74
N GLU A 145 -22.07 -5.02 -8.87
CA GLU A 145 -22.21 -4.06 -9.96
C GLU A 145 -23.13 -2.89 -9.57
N ALA A 146 -24.25 -3.17 -8.90
CA ALA A 146 -25.15 -2.17 -8.34
C ALA A 146 -24.45 -1.32 -7.25
N ASP A 147 -23.76 -1.97 -6.31
CA ASP A 147 -22.95 -1.31 -5.27
C ASP A 147 -21.90 -0.38 -5.90
N LEU A 148 -21.17 -0.87 -6.89
CA LEU A 148 -20.12 -0.10 -7.54
C LEU A 148 -20.70 1.09 -8.30
N THR A 149 -21.85 0.92 -8.93
CA THR A 149 -22.57 2.01 -9.62
C THR A 149 -23.01 3.08 -8.64
N ALA A 150 -23.63 2.68 -7.52
CA ALA A 150 -24.03 3.61 -6.46
C ALA A 150 -22.81 4.34 -5.85
N GLN A 151 -21.68 3.66 -5.65
CA GLN A 151 -20.45 4.30 -5.19
C GLN A 151 -19.88 5.27 -6.22
N LYS A 152 -19.93 4.96 -7.52
CA LYS A 152 -19.50 5.87 -8.60
C LYS A 152 -20.38 7.12 -8.66
N GLU A 153 -21.69 6.99 -8.50
CA GLU A 153 -22.61 8.13 -8.43
C GLU A 153 -22.35 9.01 -7.20
N LYS A 154 -22.14 8.39 -6.04
CA LYS A 154 -21.72 9.11 -4.82
C LYS A 154 -20.40 9.87 -5.03
N ASP A 155 -19.39 9.26 -5.66
CA ASP A 155 -18.12 9.95 -5.96
C ASP A 155 -18.29 11.09 -6.96
N LYS A 156 -19.14 10.90 -7.98
CA LYS A 156 -19.47 11.95 -8.95
C LYS A 156 -20.11 13.15 -8.27
N ASN A 157 -21.07 12.91 -7.37
CA ASN A 157 -21.81 13.95 -6.65
C ASN A 157 -21.04 14.53 -5.46
N THR A 158 -19.97 13.88 -5.00
CA THR A 158 -19.13 14.41 -3.93
C THR A 158 -18.34 15.62 -4.42
N GLN A 159 -18.57 16.76 -3.76
CA GLN A 159 -17.78 17.97 -3.95
C GLN A 159 -16.45 17.86 -3.20
N GLU A 160 -15.40 18.38 -3.83
CA GLU A 160 -14.07 18.42 -3.25
C GLU A 160 -13.95 19.59 -2.26
N ASN A 161 -13.57 19.29 -1.02
CA ASN A 161 -13.25 20.28 0.00
C ASN A 161 -11.81 20.77 -0.17
N PHE A 162 -11.54 21.46 -1.28
CA PHE A 162 -10.18 21.80 -1.71
C PHE A 162 -9.39 22.56 -0.64
N LEU A 163 -10.02 23.52 0.04
CA LEU A 163 -9.40 24.32 1.09
C LEU A 163 -8.96 23.45 2.28
N LEU A 164 -9.85 22.60 2.79
CA LEU A 164 -9.56 21.75 3.95
C LEU A 164 -8.48 20.70 3.63
N GLY A 165 -8.52 20.13 2.42
CA GLY A 165 -7.46 19.25 1.93
C GLY A 165 -6.09 19.97 1.90
N THR A 166 -6.07 21.20 1.39
CA THR A 166 -4.85 22.03 1.32
C THR A 166 -4.28 22.34 2.69
N LEU A 167 -5.13 22.78 3.63
CA LEU A 167 -4.73 23.03 5.02
C LEU A 167 -4.11 21.79 5.67
N GLY A 168 -4.69 20.61 5.41
CA GLY A 168 -4.12 19.35 5.87
C GLY A 168 -2.71 19.08 5.33
N VAL A 169 -2.49 19.32 4.04
CA VAL A 169 -1.18 19.13 3.40
C VAL A 169 -0.15 20.12 3.92
N ILE A 170 -0.54 21.38 4.16
CA ILE A 170 0.33 22.37 4.81
C ILE A 170 0.75 21.89 6.20
N GLY A 171 -0.18 21.35 6.99
CA GLY A 171 0.15 20.77 8.30
C GLY A 171 1.16 19.62 8.22
N VAL A 172 1.00 18.72 7.25
CA VAL A 172 1.97 17.63 6.98
C VAL A 172 3.33 18.19 6.55
N ALA A 173 3.34 19.20 5.68
CA ALA A 173 4.56 19.82 5.19
C ALA A 173 5.38 20.47 6.31
N LEU A 174 4.73 21.19 7.23
CA LEU A 174 5.38 21.81 8.39
C LEU A 174 6.03 20.76 9.31
N ALA A 175 5.31 19.68 9.62
CA ALA A 175 5.88 18.57 10.38
C ALA A 175 7.04 17.89 9.64
N GLY A 176 6.92 17.78 8.31
CA GLY A 176 7.96 17.26 7.42
C GLY A 176 9.25 18.05 7.47
N ILE A 177 9.16 19.38 7.44
CA ILE A 177 10.31 20.29 7.55
C ILE A 177 11.09 20.00 8.85
N LEU A 178 10.39 19.94 9.99
CA LEU A 178 11.02 19.65 11.28
C LEU A 178 11.70 18.29 11.30
N LEU A 179 11.02 17.25 10.81
CA LEU A 179 11.56 15.89 10.74
C LEU A 179 12.80 15.83 9.84
N TYR A 180 12.76 16.49 8.69
CA TYR A 180 13.88 16.57 7.75
C TYR A 180 15.13 17.17 8.41
N VAL A 181 14.98 18.29 9.12
CA VAL A 181 16.08 18.95 9.84
C VAL A 181 16.65 18.04 10.92
N ILE A 182 15.81 17.38 11.73
CA ILE A 182 16.27 16.46 12.80
C ILE A 182 17.08 15.30 12.21
N VAL A 183 16.61 14.69 11.12
CA VAL A 183 17.32 13.59 10.44
C VAL A 183 18.63 14.08 9.82
N GLY A 184 18.63 15.27 9.24
CA GLY A 184 19.82 15.93 8.69
C GLY A 184 20.91 16.15 9.75
N LYS A 185 20.51 16.59 10.96
CA LYS A 185 21.44 16.73 12.11
C LYS A 185 22.12 15.43 12.51
N MET A 186 21.44 14.29 12.35
CA MET A 186 22.01 12.98 12.66
C MET A 186 22.90 12.42 11.53
N ASN A 187 23.13 13.19 10.46
CA ASN A 187 23.81 12.76 9.24
C ASN A 187 23.20 11.47 8.64
N LEU A 188 21.89 11.27 8.86
CA LEU A 188 21.15 10.10 8.39
C LEU A 188 20.56 10.36 7.00
N TYR A 189 20.19 9.28 6.32
CA TYR A 189 19.65 9.30 4.96
C TYR A 189 18.35 10.11 4.84
N VAL A 190 18.49 11.37 4.41
CA VAL A 190 17.40 12.34 4.32
C VAL A 190 16.36 12.02 3.22
N TRP A 191 16.73 11.17 2.24
CA TRP A 191 15.90 10.85 1.08
C TRP A 191 14.60 10.10 1.40
N ALA A 192 14.52 9.40 2.54
CA ALA A 192 13.31 8.69 2.95
C ALA A 192 12.17 9.66 3.33
N ILE A 193 12.51 10.89 3.73
CA ILE A 193 11.56 11.90 4.17
C ILE A 193 10.65 12.39 3.03
N PRO A 194 11.15 12.78 1.85
CA PRO A 194 10.32 13.08 0.69
C PRO A 194 9.32 11.97 0.30
N VAL A 195 9.75 10.71 0.38
CA VAL A 195 8.89 9.54 0.06
C VAL A 195 7.72 9.45 1.05
N LEU A 196 8.03 9.53 2.35
CA LEU A 196 7.05 9.49 3.42
C LEU A 196 6.06 10.67 3.31
N LEU A 197 6.58 11.88 3.11
CA LEU A 197 5.78 13.10 3.01
C LEU A 197 4.82 13.07 1.82
N SER A 198 5.26 12.60 0.67
CA SER A 198 4.39 12.38 -0.48
C SER A 198 3.21 11.48 -0.10
N ALA A 199 3.49 10.27 0.41
CA ALA A 199 2.44 9.30 0.74
C ALA A 199 1.42 9.82 1.78
N ILE A 200 1.90 10.48 2.84
CA ILE A 200 1.04 11.05 3.88
C ILE A 200 0.22 12.21 3.33
N SER A 201 0.81 13.13 2.56
CA SER A 201 0.09 14.29 2.02
C SER A 201 -1.08 13.91 1.12
N TYR A 202 -0.91 12.94 0.21
CA TYR A 202 -2.03 12.46 -0.62
C TYR A 202 -3.13 11.81 0.22
N THR A 203 -2.76 11.07 1.26
CA THR A 203 -3.72 10.41 2.16
C THR A 203 -4.51 11.44 2.99
N VAL A 204 -3.81 12.39 3.60
CA VAL A 204 -4.40 13.48 4.39
C VAL A 204 -5.29 14.36 3.52
N TYR A 205 -4.82 14.72 2.32
CA TYR A 205 -5.63 15.48 1.37
C TYR A 205 -6.89 14.73 1.01
N LYS A 206 -6.81 13.45 0.61
CA LYS A 206 -7.99 12.67 0.23
C LYS A 206 -9.00 12.56 1.38
N ARG A 207 -8.52 12.40 2.62
CA ARG A 207 -9.38 12.31 3.81
C ARG A 207 -10.12 13.62 4.10
N LEU A 208 -9.43 14.76 4.04
CA LEU A 208 -9.99 16.07 4.39
C LEU A 208 -10.71 16.73 3.21
N GLY A 209 -10.13 16.63 2.02
CA GLY A 209 -10.65 17.12 0.75
C GLY A 209 -11.78 16.26 0.18
N LYS A 210 -12.02 15.05 0.73
CA LYS A 210 -13.01 14.03 0.29
C LYS A 210 -12.81 13.46 -1.12
N LYS A 211 -12.11 14.20 -1.98
CA LYS A 211 -11.88 13.90 -3.39
C LYS A 211 -10.48 14.37 -3.75
N LEU A 212 -9.82 13.66 -4.65
CA LEU A 212 -8.50 14.03 -5.14
C LEU A 212 -8.62 14.39 -6.63
N THR A 213 -8.63 15.68 -6.95
CA THR A 213 -8.65 16.15 -8.34
C THR A 213 -7.26 16.43 -8.90
N VAL A 214 -7.14 16.64 -10.21
CA VAL A 214 -5.86 17.01 -10.84
C VAL A 214 -5.30 18.32 -10.27
N LYS A 215 -6.16 19.34 -10.05
CA LYS A 215 -5.74 20.60 -9.42
C LYS A 215 -5.21 20.40 -8.00
N ALA A 216 -5.77 19.45 -7.24
CA ALA A 216 -5.27 19.09 -5.91
C ALA A 216 -3.90 18.44 -5.95
N ILE A 217 -3.68 17.52 -6.90
CA ILE A 217 -2.39 16.86 -7.09
C ILE A 217 -1.30 17.90 -7.38
N VAL A 218 -1.56 18.85 -8.28
CA VAL A 218 -0.62 19.93 -8.60
C VAL A 218 -0.34 20.79 -7.36
N MET A 219 -1.37 21.14 -6.59
CA MET A 219 -1.20 21.92 -5.36
C MET A 219 -0.35 21.16 -4.31
N ILE A 220 -0.58 19.87 -4.11
CA ILE A 220 0.22 19.03 -3.19
C ILE A 220 1.70 19.08 -3.59
N LEU A 221 2.00 18.91 -4.88
CA LEU A 221 3.37 18.97 -5.39
C LEU A 221 4.04 20.32 -5.13
N ILE A 222 3.32 21.42 -5.34
CA ILE A 222 3.83 22.78 -5.07
C ILE A 222 4.16 22.94 -3.58
N VAL A 223 3.23 22.58 -2.69
CA VAL A 223 3.43 22.71 -1.24
C VAL A 223 4.61 21.85 -0.77
N LEU A 224 4.71 20.61 -1.25
CA LEU A 224 5.83 19.73 -0.88
C LEU A 224 7.16 20.22 -1.46
N GLY A 225 7.18 20.80 -2.65
CA GLY A 225 8.38 21.40 -3.25
C GLY A 225 8.89 22.60 -2.46
N ILE A 226 7.99 23.50 -2.06
CA ILE A 226 8.32 24.64 -1.19
C ILE A 226 8.85 24.14 0.16
N ALA A 227 8.18 23.15 0.75
CA ALA A 227 8.59 22.58 2.02
C ALA A 227 9.97 21.93 1.95
N LEU A 228 10.28 21.20 0.87
CA LEU A 228 11.60 20.61 0.65
C LEU A 228 12.69 21.69 0.55
N ALA A 229 12.44 22.76 -0.19
CA ALA A 229 13.37 23.88 -0.30
C ALA A 229 13.61 24.54 1.07
N ALA A 230 12.54 24.86 1.80
CA ALA A 230 12.62 25.45 3.13
C ALA A 230 13.37 24.54 4.13
N ALA A 231 13.07 23.22 4.11
CA ALA A 231 13.75 22.25 4.95
C ALA A 231 15.25 22.15 4.65
N THR A 232 15.62 22.22 3.37
CA THR A 232 17.03 22.18 2.96
C THR A 232 17.76 23.43 3.45
N VAL A 233 17.18 24.63 3.29
CA VAL A 233 17.78 25.86 3.81
C VAL A 233 17.93 25.80 5.33
N LEU A 234 16.91 25.33 6.05
CA LEU A 234 16.97 25.18 7.51
C LEU A 234 18.03 24.17 7.96
N GLU A 235 18.15 23.03 7.27
CA GLU A 235 19.18 22.03 7.56
C GLU A 235 20.58 22.61 7.38
N TYR A 236 20.83 23.28 6.24
CA TYR A 236 22.15 23.88 5.98
C TYR A 236 22.46 25.04 6.91
N GLY A 237 21.46 25.85 7.28
CA GLY A 237 21.65 26.88 8.30
C GLY A 237 22.00 26.28 9.66
N TRP A 238 21.46 25.10 9.97
CA TRP A 238 21.86 24.37 11.17
C TRP A 238 23.31 23.87 11.08
N ARG A 239 23.71 23.30 9.94
CA ARG A 239 25.09 22.84 9.74
C ARG A 239 26.12 23.96 9.82
N ILE A 240 25.79 25.14 9.27
CA ILE A 240 26.62 26.34 9.36
C ILE A 240 26.71 26.81 10.81
N TYR A 241 25.59 26.85 11.52
CA TYR A 241 25.54 27.18 12.95
C TYR A 241 26.44 26.25 13.79
N ASP A 242 26.33 24.93 13.60
CA ASP A 242 27.16 23.96 14.33
C ASP A 242 28.64 24.16 13.97
N ALA A 243 28.98 24.30 12.69
CA ALA A 243 30.37 24.48 12.24
C ALA A 243 31.04 25.76 12.80
N ILE A 244 30.30 26.87 12.89
CA ILE A 244 30.82 28.13 13.45
C ILE A 244 31.00 28.01 14.96
N ASN A 245 30.05 27.40 15.66
CA ASN A 245 30.12 27.26 17.12
C ASN A 245 31.06 26.16 17.60
N GLU A 246 31.43 25.21 16.76
CA GLU A 246 32.48 24.23 17.04
C GLU A 246 33.89 24.78 16.75
N ALA A 247 34.01 25.89 16.02
CA ALA A 247 35.29 26.51 15.71
C ALA A 247 35.88 27.23 16.94
N PRO A 248 37.09 26.88 17.40
CA PRO A 248 37.64 27.39 18.66
C PRO A 248 38.01 28.88 18.63
N ASP A 249 38.15 29.48 17.45
CA ASP A 249 38.65 30.85 17.25
C ASP A 249 37.56 31.83 16.75
N ILE A 250 36.30 31.42 16.73
CA ILE A 250 35.17 32.24 16.23
C ILE A 250 34.18 32.50 17.38
N GLU A 251 33.65 33.72 17.45
CA GLU A 251 32.62 34.08 18.43
C GLU A 251 31.33 33.29 18.16
N HIS A 252 30.74 32.75 19.23
CA HIS A 252 29.50 31.99 19.15
C HIS A 252 28.35 32.85 18.62
N ILE A 253 27.73 32.42 17.52
CA ILE A 253 26.57 33.08 16.93
C ILE A 253 25.28 32.34 17.28
N SER A 254 24.13 33.03 17.24
CA SER A 254 22.84 32.37 17.40
C SER A 254 22.43 31.61 16.13
N PHE A 255 21.56 30.61 16.28
CA PHE A 255 21.03 29.87 15.12
C PHE A 255 20.30 30.78 14.13
N PHE A 256 19.56 31.79 14.62
CA PHE A 256 18.83 32.69 13.75
C PHE A 256 19.76 33.61 12.95
N ASP A 257 20.91 33.98 13.50
CA ASP A 257 21.92 34.75 12.77
C ASP A 257 22.51 33.91 11.63
N ALA A 258 22.93 32.67 11.95
CA ALA A 258 23.41 31.72 10.94
C ALA A 258 22.35 31.47 9.85
N LEU A 259 21.10 31.26 10.24
CA LEU A 259 19.99 31.00 9.32
C LEU A 259 19.71 32.21 8.41
N LYS A 260 19.88 33.43 8.90
CA LYS A 260 19.66 34.66 8.13
C LYS A 260 20.72 34.82 7.02
N GLU A 261 21.96 34.42 7.29
CA GLU A 261 23.07 34.48 6.33
C GLU A 261 23.08 33.29 5.37
N THR A 262 22.46 32.18 5.76
CA THR A 262 22.45 30.93 5.00
C THR A 262 22.02 31.09 3.53
N PRO A 263 20.92 31.80 3.17
CA PRO A 263 20.54 31.95 1.77
C PRO A 263 21.62 32.63 0.92
N GLU A 264 22.32 33.62 1.48
CA GLU A 264 23.40 34.31 0.79
C GLU A 264 24.60 33.38 0.62
N LEU A 265 25.03 32.70 1.69
CA LEU A 265 26.11 31.71 1.66
C LEU A 265 25.84 30.57 0.66
N ILE A 266 24.60 30.11 0.54
CA ILE A 266 24.21 29.09 -0.45
C ILE A 266 24.41 29.59 -1.89
N ILE A 267 24.33 30.90 -2.13
CA ILE A 267 24.46 31.50 -3.46
C ILE A 267 25.94 31.84 -3.75
N THR A 268 26.65 32.37 -2.76
CA THR A 268 28.00 32.92 -2.95
C THR A 268 29.09 31.87 -2.77
N GLU A 269 28.95 30.94 -1.83
CA GLU A 269 29.97 29.93 -1.55
C GLU A 269 29.82 28.69 -2.46
N PRO A 270 30.76 28.43 -3.37
CA PRO A 270 30.59 27.41 -4.41
C PRO A 270 30.49 25.99 -3.84
N ASP A 271 31.15 25.70 -2.73
CA ASP A 271 31.11 24.38 -2.10
C ASP A 271 29.76 24.12 -1.42
N ILE A 272 29.21 25.12 -0.72
CA ILE A 272 27.87 25.06 -0.11
C ILE A 272 26.81 24.97 -1.20
N ALA A 273 26.90 25.83 -2.22
CA ALA A 273 25.99 25.86 -3.36
C ALA A 273 25.92 24.49 -4.05
N LYS A 274 27.07 23.85 -4.27
CA LYS A 274 27.17 22.53 -4.91
C LYS A 274 26.49 21.45 -4.08
N LEU A 275 26.69 21.46 -2.75
CA LEU A 275 26.07 20.50 -1.84
C LEU A 275 24.54 20.67 -1.78
N VAL A 276 24.05 21.89 -1.59
CA VAL A 276 22.62 22.20 -1.58
C VAL A 276 21.97 21.83 -2.91
N LYS A 277 22.59 22.18 -4.04
CA LYS A 277 22.06 21.85 -5.37
C LYS A 277 21.96 20.34 -5.57
N ARG A 278 23.00 19.58 -5.16
CA ARG A 278 22.99 18.12 -5.24
C ARG A 278 21.84 17.56 -4.41
N ASP A 279 21.70 18.00 -3.16
CA ASP A 279 20.70 17.46 -2.24
C ASP A 279 19.26 17.82 -2.69
N LEU A 280 19.03 19.05 -3.18
CA LEU A 280 17.76 19.46 -3.79
C LEU A 280 17.44 18.65 -5.04
N LEU A 281 18.41 18.38 -5.91
CA LEU A 281 18.21 17.57 -7.12
C LEU A 281 17.85 16.13 -6.76
N VAL A 282 18.57 15.52 -5.83
CA VAL A 282 18.33 14.14 -5.39
C VAL A 282 16.98 14.02 -4.69
N ASN A 283 16.74 14.85 -3.66
CA ASN A 283 15.51 14.78 -2.88
C ASN A 283 14.29 15.26 -3.68
N GLY A 284 14.46 16.25 -4.56
CA GLY A 284 13.42 16.71 -5.48
C GLY A 284 13.08 15.64 -6.52
N GLY A 285 14.08 14.98 -7.10
CA GLY A 285 13.86 13.84 -8.00
C GLY A 285 13.10 12.70 -7.32
N ILE A 286 13.46 12.38 -6.08
CA ILE A 286 12.77 11.36 -5.27
C ILE A 286 11.34 11.78 -4.93
N LEU A 287 11.12 13.04 -4.57
CA LEU A 287 9.79 13.59 -4.31
C LEU A 287 8.88 13.44 -5.53
N ILE A 288 9.37 13.78 -6.72
CA ILE A 288 8.64 13.66 -7.98
C ILE A 288 8.32 12.19 -8.26
N LEU A 289 9.30 11.29 -8.18
CA LEU A 289 9.12 9.86 -8.42
C LEU A 289 8.11 9.25 -7.44
N ALA A 290 8.25 9.53 -6.14
CA ALA A 290 7.34 9.07 -5.11
C ALA A 290 5.91 9.59 -5.33
N SER A 291 5.78 10.84 -5.77
CA SER A 291 4.48 11.44 -6.11
C SER A 291 3.84 10.74 -7.29
N ILE A 292 4.57 10.47 -8.37
CA ILE A 292 4.06 9.73 -9.53
C ILE A 292 3.58 8.35 -9.12
N ILE A 293 4.37 7.60 -8.35
CA ILE A 293 4.00 6.27 -7.85
C ILE A 293 2.72 6.35 -7.01
N THR A 294 2.62 7.33 -6.12
CA THR A 294 1.46 7.51 -5.25
C THR A 294 0.21 7.86 -6.06
N ILE A 295 0.32 8.76 -7.05
CA ILE A 295 -0.78 9.13 -7.95
C ILE A 295 -1.26 7.92 -8.76
N VAL A 296 -0.33 7.17 -9.37
CA VAL A 296 -0.69 5.96 -10.14
C VAL A 296 -1.38 4.92 -9.25
N SER A 297 -0.87 4.71 -8.03
CA SER A 297 -1.49 3.81 -7.06
C SER A 297 -2.89 4.28 -6.67
N ALA A 298 -3.06 5.57 -6.35
CA ALA A 298 -4.35 6.16 -6.01
C ALA A 298 -5.35 6.03 -7.16
N TYR A 299 -4.92 6.30 -8.40
CA TYR A 299 -5.73 6.18 -9.61
C TYR A 299 -6.23 4.74 -9.80
N ARG A 300 -5.37 3.73 -9.62
CA ARG A 300 -5.77 2.32 -9.73
C ARG A 300 -6.78 1.87 -8.67
N GLN A 301 -6.83 2.55 -7.53
CA GLN A 301 -7.72 2.23 -6.41
C GLN A 301 -9.00 3.07 -6.38
N GLU A 302 -9.11 4.10 -7.21
CA GLU A 302 -10.31 4.92 -7.25
C GLU A 302 -11.50 4.16 -7.83
N VAL A 303 -12.62 4.21 -7.12
CA VAL A 303 -13.90 3.57 -7.46
C VAL A 303 -14.32 3.86 -8.90
N ARG A 304 -14.05 5.07 -9.40
CA ARG A 304 -14.34 5.48 -10.79
C ARG A 304 -13.73 4.57 -11.84
N PHE A 305 -12.53 4.04 -11.59
CA PHE A 305 -11.79 3.21 -12.55
C PHE A 305 -11.95 1.71 -12.30
N ILE A 306 -12.55 1.32 -11.19
CA ILE A 306 -12.86 -0.08 -10.91
C ILE A 306 -13.87 -0.58 -11.95
N LYS A 307 -13.52 -1.69 -12.58
CA LYS A 307 -14.37 -2.45 -13.50
C LYS A 307 -14.46 -3.89 -13.01
N ILE A 308 -15.61 -4.51 -13.25
CA ILE A 308 -15.82 -5.94 -13.03
C ILE A 308 -15.48 -6.64 -14.36
N THR A 309 -14.45 -7.48 -14.36
CA THR A 309 -14.01 -8.21 -15.55
C THR A 309 -14.10 -9.70 -15.27
N ARG A 310 -14.82 -10.45 -16.11
CA ARG A 310 -14.83 -11.91 -16.05
C ARG A 310 -13.50 -12.45 -16.60
N LEU A 311 -12.93 -13.45 -15.93
CA LEU A 311 -11.63 -14.03 -16.29
C LEU A 311 -11.72 -15.40 -16.96
N ASP A 312 -12.78 -16.17 -16.72
CA ASP A 312 -12.94 -17.57 -17.13
C ASP A 312 -14.11 -17.87 -18.08
#